data_AF-A0A5B8NL97-F1
#
_entry.id   AF-A0A5B8NL97-F1
#
_cell.length_a   1.000
_cell.length_b   1.000
_cell.length_c   1.000
_cell.angle_alpha   90.00
_cell.angle_beta   90.00
_cell.angle_gamma   90.00
#
_symmetry.space_group_name_H-M   'P 1'
#
loop_
_entity.id
_entity.type
_entity.pdbx_description
1 polymer ?
#
loop_
_entity_poly.entity_id
_entity_poly.type
_entity_poly.pdbx_seq_one_letter_code
_entity_poly.pdbx_strand_id
1 'polypeptide(L)'
;MGRAGQALREVLESYSITQSQLATALGVERPIFFRWYHEQTDPSAERVTEIVQAIQAINSEASREFVEIYLGNLTTSQPQELTKFNAEQLPQSDQVDVATLSRLFSDCTTSYKYLFFLSLLDILKRRQFEVLSSISFQELIVEMLANAWYPYTYFKLSFGTQDKIAQKLDSLNLEITEPILKFTDTDKKLLRSTIASQNLSDSISHLKRYVPFRLVASFLDAELKAENVSKGRGNDLEKVIPAIAEKHFDVKKPLYKFNNTDYRDCQSLFIHPNWASYLEKHYAIIRGWASWEWVKYMQKRNPNIPNIVNKIFMPQQRGSLSPQTKYWKQILDFQPINCIYSGQPLDSKKMSLDHYLPWSFVAHDQLWNLIPTDPSINSSKSNYLPSDKYFNDFVKLQHFGLKVSSQILSYQKWLNTVESYISELKMNDPDDLLDFEKLSKAYELTIQPLISLATIQGFSPDWLYD
;
A
#
# COMPACT_ATOMS: atom_id res chain seq x y z
N MET A 1 -21.77 -4.09 25.02
CA MET A 1 -22.16 -2.75 24.54
C MET A 1 -20.99 -2.20 23.78
N GLY A 2 -21.22 -1.78 22.55
CA GLY A 2 -20.11 -1.34 21.70
C GLY A 2 -19.90 0.18 21.81
N ARG A 3 -18.66 0.59 21.54
CA ARG A 3 -18.19 1.95 21.82
C ARG A 3 -18.75 2.99 20.86
N ALA A 4 -19.15 2.58 19.65
CA ALA A 4 -19.65 3.49 18.65
C ALA A 4 -21.06 3.98 18.97
N GLY A 5 -21.95 3.10 19.46
CA GLY A 5 -23.29 3.52 19.88
C GLY A 5 -23.28 4.51 21.04
N GLN A 6 -22.37 4.30 22.00
CA GLN A 6 -22.19 5.19 23.16
C GLN A 6 -21.68 6.58 22.77
N ALA A 7 -20.59 6.64 22.01
CA ALA A 7 -20.04 7.89 21.49
C ALA A 7 -21.05 8.64 20.62
N LEU A 8 -21.83 7.89 19.83
CA LEU A 8 -22.86 8.46 18.96
C LEU A 8 -23.97 9.11 19.78
N ARG A 9 -24.49 8.43 20.81
CA ARG A 9 -25.55 8.99 21.67
C ARG A 9 -25.08 10.27 22.36
N GLU A 10 -23.91 10.21 22.99
CA GLU A 10 -23.36 11.32 23.79
C GLU A 10 -23.15 12.58 22.95
N VAL A 11 -22.55 12.46 21.76
CA VAL A 11 -22.31 13.61 20.88
C VAL A 11 -23.60 14.21 20.32
N LEU A 12 -24.57 13.38 19.95
CA LEU A 12 -25.84 13.90 19.44
C LEU A 12 -26.61 14.69 20.51
N GLU A 13 -26.55 14.24 21.76
CA GLU A 13 -27.15 14.94 22.89
C GLU A 13 -26.42 16.25 23.21
N SER A 14 -25.08 16.21 23.32
CA SER A 14 -24.25 17.37 23.65
C SER A 14 -24.33 18.50 22.62
N TYR A 15 -24.45 18.16 21.33
CA TYR A 15 -24.49 19.14 20.24
C TYR A 15 -25.90 19.40 19.70
N SER A 16 -26.94 18.88 20.35
CA SER A 16 -28.33 19.02 19.91
C SER A 16 -28.57 18.58 18.45
N ILE A 17 -27.83 17.58 17.98
CA ILE A 17 -27.98 17.01 16.64
C ILE A 17 -29.05 15.93 16.71
N THR A 18 -30.13 16.08 15.95
CA THR A 18 -31.23 15.12 15.98
C THR A 18 -30.85 13.83 15.23
N GLN A 19 -31.39 12.69 15.69
CA GLN A 19 -31.21 11.39 15.00
C GLN A 19 -31.65 11.45 13.53
N SER A 20 -32.69 12.23 13.20
CA SER A 20 -33.15 12.37 11.82
C SER A 20 -32.17 13.16 10.95
N GLN A 21 -31.48 14.17 11.49
CA GLN A 21 -30.49 14.93 10.72
C GLN A 21 -29.31 14.03 10.33
N LEU A 22 -28.79 13.27 11.29
CA LEU A 22 -27.64 12.40 11.03
C LEU A 22 -28.00 11.17 10.19
N ALA A 23 -29.18 10.57 10.39
CA ALA A 23 -29.65 9.47 9.53
C ALA A 23 -29.81 9.89 8.06
N THR A 24 -30.30 11.11 7.81
CA THR A 24 -30.40 11.67 6.46
C THR A 24 -29.02 11.96 5.87
N ALA A 25 -28.08 12.51 6.65
CA ALA A 25 -26.71 12.75 6.20
C ALA A 25 -25.96 11.44 5.87
N LEU A 26 -26.25 10.36 6.58
CA LEU A 26 -25.67 9.03 6.36
C LEU A 26 -26.33 8.22 5.24
N GLY A 27 -27.52 8.62 4.77
CA GLY A 27 -28.31 7.82 3.84
C GLY A 27 -28.75 6.46 4.41
N VAL A 28 -28.91 6.36 5.73
CA VAL A 28 -29.28 5.13 6.45
C VAL A 28 -30.73 5.20 6.92
N GLU A 29 -31.46 4.10 6.84
CA GLU A 29 -32.85 4.04 7.32
C GLU A 29 -32.93 4.31 8.83
N ARG A 30 -33.92 5.13 9.25
CA ARG A 30 -34.14 5.51 10.66
C ARG A 30 -34.16 4.32 11.64
N PRO A 31 -34.74 3.14 11.33
CA PRO A 31 -34.73 1.99 12.25
C PRO A 31 -33.34 1.37 12.48
N ILE A 32 -32.40 1.53 11.54
CA ILE A 32 -31.01 1.08 11.72
C ILE A 32 -30.29 2.07 12.64
N PHE A 33 -30.43 3.36 12.36
CA PHE A 33 -29.83 4.41 13.17
C PHE A 33 -30.35 4.43 14.62
N PHE A 34 -31.66 4.22 14.80
CA PHE A 34 -32.29 4.09 16.11
C PHE A 34 -31.64 2.98 16.95
N ARG A 35 -31.33 1.83 16.32
CA ARG A 35 -30.67 0.71 17.00
C ARG A 35 -29.23 1.04 17.40
N TRP A 36 -28.53 1.87 16.62
CA TRP A 36 -27.19 2.37 16.97
C TRP A 36 -27.25 3.36 18.15
N TYR A 37 -28.15 4.34 18.08
CA TYR A 37 -28.31 5.36 19.12
C TYR A 37 -28.75 4.79 20.48
N HIS A 38 -29.64 3.79 20.47
CA HIS A 38 -30.09 3.10 21.68
C HIS A 38 -29.20 1.92 22.07
N GLU A 39 -27.99 1.79 21.49
CA GLU A 39 -26.99 0.77 21.80
C GLU A 39 -27.50 -0.69 21.68
N GLN A 40 -28.54 -0.91 20.87
CA GLN A 40 -29.11 -2.24 20.63
C GLN A 40 -28.23 -3.06 19.67
N THR A 41 -27.54 -2.37 18.76
CA THR A 41 -26.53 -2.91 17.84
C THR A 41 -25.48 -1.85 17.62
N ASP A 42 -24.22 -2.22 17.42
CA ASP A 42 -23.18 -1.25 17.09
C ASP A 42 -22.97 -1.14 15.58
N PRO A 43 -22.69 0.07 15.05
CA PRO A 43 -22.25 0.22 13.66
C PRO A 43 -20.93 -0.52 13.44
N SER A 44 -20.73 -1.06 12.23
CA SER A 44 -19.45 -1.68 11.86
C SER A 44 -18.33 -0.63 11.82
N ALA A 45 -17.07 -1.07 11.95
CA ALA A 45 -15.91 -0.16 11.89
C ALA A 45 -15.86 0.67 10.57
N GLU A 46 -16.33 0.09 9.46
CA GLU A 46 -16.49 0.77 8.18
C GLU A 46 -17.52 1.90 8.27
N ARG A 47 -18.65 1.66 8.94
CA ARG A 47 -19.71 2.66 9.15
C ARG A 47 -19.32 3.76 10.13
N VAL A 48 -18.38 3.51 11.05
CA VAL A 48 -17.89 4.56 11.94
C VAL A 48 -17.22 5.70 11.17
N THR A 49 -16.47 5.38 10.11
CA THR A 49 -15.83 6.41 9.26
C THR A 49 -16.86 7.28 8.56
N GLU A 50 -17.97 6.69 8.10
CA GLU A 50 -19.08 7.42 7.49
C GLU A 50 -19.82 8.28 8.52
N ILE A 51 -19.99 7.77 9.76
CA ILE A 51 -20.55 8.52 10.89
C ILE A 51 -19.71 9.75 11.21
N VAL A 52 -18.39 9.63 11.26
CA VAL A 52 -17.47 10.76 11.46
C VAL A 52 -17.66 11.81 10.36
N GLN A 53 -17.65 11.41 9.09
CA GLN A 53 -17.81 12.34 7.97
C GLN A 53 -19.18 13.03 7.97
N ALA A 54 -20.24 12.30 8.30
CA ALA A 54 -21.59 12.84 8.37
C ALA A 54 -21.77 13.80 9.55
N ILE A 55 -21.18 13.50 10.73
CA ILE A 55 -21.16 14.45 11.85
C ILE A 55 -20.31 15.67 11.47
N GLN A 56 -19.16 15.50 10.81
CA GLN A 56 -18.28 16.59 10.40
C GLN A 56 -18.97 17.58 9.44
N ALA A 57 -19.81 17.07 8.54
CA ALA A 57 -20.61 17.88 7.63
C ALA A 57 -21.70 18.70 8.35
N ILE A 58 -22.16 18.26 9.52
CA ILE A 58 -23.17 18.95 10.34
C ILE A 58 -22.50 19.92 11.33
N ASN A 59 -21.49 19.44 12.05
CA ASN A 59 -20.74 20.17 13.05
C ASN A 59 -19.32 19.55 13.21
N SER A 60 -18.30 20.33 12.87
CA SER A 60 -16.90 19.89 12.91
C SER A 60 -16.37 19.62 14.32
N GLU A 61 -16.89 20.30 15.34
CA GLU A 61 -16.50 20.11 16.74
C GLU A 61 -17.12 18.84 17.32
N ALA A 62 -18.40 18.61 17.03
CA ALA A 62 -19.10 17.36 17.37
C ALA A 62 -18.40 16.14 16.76
N SER A 63 -17.89 16.27 15.53
CA SER A 63 -17.15 15.19 14.87
C SER A 63 -15.83 14.88 15.57
N ARG A 64 -15.13 15.91 16.06
CA ARG A 64 -13.89 15.74 16.80
C ARG A 64 -14.17 15.04 18.13
N GLU A 65 -15.20 15.48 18.85
CA GLU A 65 -15.60 14.87 20.12
C GLU A 65 -16.10 13.43 19.95
N PHE A 66 -16.81 13.13 18.86
CA PHE A 66 -17.22 11.75 18.54
C PHE A 66 -16.02 10.83 18.36
N VAL A 67 -14.99 11.28 17.65
CA VAL A 67 -13.74 10.52 17.47
C VAL A 67 -13.02 10.34 18.81
N GLU A 68 -12.96 11.38 19.64
CA GLU A 68 -12.34 11.32 20.97
C GLU A 68 -13.05 10.32 21.90
N ILE A 69 -14.39 10.37 21.99
CA ILE A 69 -15.17 9.45 22.82
C ILE A 69 -15.12 8.02 22.25
N TYR A 70 -15.24 7.85 20.93
CA TYR A 70 -15.21 6.53 20.28
C TYR A 70 -13.87 5.80 20.47
N LEU A 71 -12.76 6.54 20.35
CA LEU A 71 -11.42 6.02 20.60
C LEU A 71 -11.12 5.88 22.11
N GLY A 72 -11.96 6.47 22.96
CA GLY A 72 -11.93 6.45 24.41
C GLY A 72 -11.20 7.67 24.97
N ASN A 73 -11.88 8.48 25.77
CA ASN A 73 -11.31 9.60 26.51
C ASN A 73 -10.06 9.15 27.29
N LEU A 74 -8.88 9.54 26.82
CA LEU A 74 -7.58 9.30 27.47
C LEU A 74 -7.34 10.23 28.68
N THR A 75 -8.37 10.89 29.19
CA THR A 75 -8.26 11.94 30.21
C THR A 75 -9.30 11.76 31.31
N THR A 76 -8.98 10.92 32.29
CA THR A 76 -9.35 11.16 33.69
C THR A 76 -8.11 10.99 34.56
N SER A 77 -7.21 11.96 34.49
CA SER A 77 -6.31 12.33 35.59
C SER A 77 -5.74 13.72 35.31
N GLN A 78 -5.54 14.48 36.38
CA GLN A 78 -5.12 15.88 36.45
C GLN A 78 -3.92 16.27 35.57
N PRO A 79 -3.75 17.58 35.27
CA PRO A 79 -2.90 18.08 34.20
C PRO A 79 -1.43 17.86 34.52
N GLN A 80 -0.86 16.79 33.96
CA GLN A 80 0.56 16.75 33.64
C GLN A 80 0.72 17.20 32.19
N GLU A 81 1.74 18.04 32.00
CA GLU A 81 2.12 18.74 30.79
C GLU A 81 1.74 18.01 29.50
N LEU A 82 1.05 18.74 28.62
CA LEU A 82 0.75 18.37 27.24
C LEU A 82 2.03 17.99 26.47
N THR A 83 2.45 16.74 26.57
CA THR A 83 3.29 16.13 25.55
C THR A 83 2.39 15.78 24.38
N LYS A 84 2.47 16.61 23.33
CA LYS A 84 2.02 16.37 21.96
C LYS A 84 1.87 14.87 21.66
N PHE A 85 0.67 14.44 21.28
CA PHE A 85 0.50 13.14 20.62
C PHE A 85 1.32 13.15 19.32
N ASN A 86 2.51 12.55 19.36
CA ASN A 86 3.29 12.24 18.18
C ASN A 86 2.70 10.98 17.58
N ALA A 87 2.16 11.08 16.35
CA ALA A 87 1.80 9.92 15.52
C ALA A 87 3.02 9.00 15.19
N GLU A 88 4.20 9.33 15.71
CA GLU A 88 5.45 8.56 15.63
C GLU A 88 5.69 7.63 16.83
N GLN A 89 4.84 7.67 17.87
CA GLN A 89 5.06 6.87 19.07
C GLN A 89 4.17 5.61 19.10
N LEU A 90 4.82 4.45 19.12
CA LEU A 90 4.17 3.17 19.33
C LEU A 90 3.47 3.12 20.71
N PRO A 91 2.35 2.40 20.86
CA PRO A 91 1.64 2.29 22.14
C PRO A 91 2.57 1.79 23.25
N GLN A 92 2.63 2.48 24.38
CA GLN A 92 3.53 2.09 25.46
C GLN A 92 3.08 0.79 26.13
N SER A 93 4.03 0.08 26.73
CA SER A 93 3.80 -1.18 27.44
C SER A 93 4.80 -1.37 28.56
N ASP A 94 4.31 -1.76 29.74
CA ASP A 94 5.16 -2.11 30.88
C ASP A 94 5.74 -3.54 30.76
N GLN A 95 5.30 -4.29 29.75
CA GLN A 95 5.64 -5.71 29.59
C GLN A 95 6.79 -5.95 28.62
N VAL A 96 7.09 -4.99 27.73
CA VAL A 96 8.05 -5.11 26.64
C VAL A 96 8.72 -3.76 26.33
N ASP A 97 9.95 -3.79 25.82
CA ASP A 97 10.71 -2.58 25.49
C ASP A 97 10.27 -1.95 24.15
N VAL A 98 9.17 -1.21 24.21
CA VAL A 98 8.60 -0.48 23.05
C VAL A 98 9.57 0.61 22.55
N ALA A 99 10.36 1.21 23.43
CA ALA A 99 11.34 2.22 23.05
C ALA A 99 12.37 1.63 22.09
N THR A 100 12.88 0.43 22.35
CA THR A 100 13.78 -0.28 21.43
C THR A 100 13.08 -0.68 20.14
N LEU A 101 11.84 -1.18 20.20
CA LEU A 101 11.06 -1.47 18.99
C LEU A 101 10.91 -0.23 18.08
N SER A 102 10.62 0.94 18.64
CA SER A 102 10.44 2.16 17.86
C SER A 102 11.68 2.59 17.07
N ARG A 103 12.87 2.10 17.46
CA ARG A 103 14.16 2.37 16.80
C ARG A 103 14.64 1.23 15.91
N LEU A 104 13.82 0.20 15.67
CA LEU A 104 14.23 -1.00 14.92
C LEU A 104 14.85 -0.69 13.55
N PHE A 105 14.37 0.38 12.92
CA PHE A 105 14.76 0.80 11.57
C PHE A 105 15.73 1.98 11.51
N SER A 106 16.26 2.47 12.65
CA SER A 106 17.14 3.65 12.69
C SER A 106 18.37 3.52 11.81
N ASP A 107 18.95 2.32 11.75
CA ASP A 107 20.14 2.00 10.96
C ASP A 107 19.84 0.86 9.98
N CYS A 108 19.35 1.23 8.80
CA CYS A 108 19.11 0.31 7.69
C CYS A 108 19.80 0.78 6.41
N THR A 109 20.66 -0.07 5.85
CA THR A 109 21.27 0.15 4.53
C THR A 109 20.51 -0.58 3.40
N THR A 110 19.84 -1.68 3.74
CA THR A 110 19.03 -2.52 2.84
C THR A 110 17.60 -2.69 3.36
N SER A 111 16.73 -3.27 2.54
CA SER A 111 15.32 -3.55 2.83
C SER A 111 15.10 -4.64 3.89
N TYR A 112 16.13 -5.40 4.22
CA TYR A 112 15.94 -6.72 4.83
C TYR A 112 15.29 -6.66 6.21
N LYS A 113 15.62 -5.68 7.06
CA LYS A 113 14.98 -5.52 8.37
C LYS A 113 13.50 -5.18 8.24
N TYR A 114 13.15 -4.30 7.30
CA TYR A 114 11.76 -3.93 7.02
C TYR A 114 10.95 -5.14 6.56
N LEU A 115 11.44 -5.83 5.53
CA LEU A 115 10.81 -7.04 5.01
C LEU A 115 10.71 -8.12 6.09
N PHE A 116 11.76 -8.36 6.86
CA PHE A 116 11.76 -9.37 7.91
C PHE A 116 10.71 -9.08 8.98
N PHE A 117 10.65 -7.84 9.48
CA PHE A 117 9.68 -7.47 10.51
C PHE A 117 8.25 -7.48 9.98
N LEU A 118 7.99 -6.94 8.79
CA LEU A 118 6.68 -7.02 8.15
C LEU A 118 6.25 -8.47 7.92
N SER A 119 7.15 -9.33 7.45
CA SER A 119 6.90 -10.76 7.26
C SER A 119 6.62 -11.46 8.59
N LEU A 120 7.33 -11.11 9.66
CA LEU A 120 7.06 -11.63 10.99
C LEU A 120 5.64 -11.26 11.45
N LEU A 121 5.23 -10.00 11.28
CA LEU A 121 3.88 -9.55 11.61
C LEU A 121 2.81 -10.27 10.78
N ASP A 122 3.04 -10.43 9.47
CA ASP A 122 2.11 -11.10 8.56
C ASP A 122 1.96 -12.61 8.91
N ILE A 123 3.06 -13.29 9.26
CA ILE A 123 3.04 -14.68 9.73
C ILE A 123 2.29 -14.80 11.07
N LEU A 124 2.61 -13.94 12.05
CA LEU A 124 1.94 -13.96 13.36
C LEU A 124 0.44 -13.72 13.21
N LYS A 125 0.03 -12.76 12.39
CA LYS A 125 -1.39 -12.50 12.15
C LYS A 125 -2.10 -13.71 11.55
N ARG A 126 -1.50 -14.39 10.55
CA ARG A 126 -2.04 -15.62 9.96
C ARG A 126 -2.12 -16.77 10.96
N ARG A 127 -1.17 -16.86 11.89
CA ARG A 127 -1.15 -17.85 12.99
C ARG A 127 -1.97 -17.44 14.21
N GLN A 128 -2.75 -16.36 14.14
CA GLN A 128 -3.51 -15.84 15.28
C GLN A 128 -2.63 -15.60 16.52
N PHE A 129 -1.39 -15.13 16.31
CA PHE A 129 -0.39 -14.84 17.33
C PHE A 129 -0.03 -16.04 18.23
N GLU A 130 -0.21 -17.26 17.73
CA GLU A 130 0.31 -18.48 18.35
C GLU A 130 1.85 -18.50 18.33
N VAL A 131 2.47 -18.81 19.49
CA VAL A 131 3.94 -18.70 19.68
C VAL A 131 4.62 -19.92 20.32
N LEU A 132 3.88 -20.99 20.61
CA LEU A 132 4.45 -22.27 20.99
C LEU A 132 5.19 -22.92 19.81
N SER A 133 4.67 -22.73 18.59
CA SER A 133 5.33 -23.20 17.37
C SER A 133 6.40 -22.21 16.91
N SER A 134 7.60 -22.71 16.63
CA SER A 134 8.65 -21.87 16.01
C SER A 134 8.26 -21.41 14.60
N ILE A 135 8.79 -20.27 14.17
CA ILE A 135 8.71 -19.76 12.80
C ILE A 135 10.03 -20.10 12.12
N SER A 136 9.99 -20.92 11.06
CA SER A 136 11.21 -21.33 10.35
C SER A 136 11.78 -20.17 9.54
N PHE A 137 13.11 -20.16 9.33
CA PHE A 137 13.71 -19.19 8.42
C PHE A 137 13.21 -19.35 6.99
N GLN A 138 12.90 -20.58 6.54
CA GLN A 138 12.30 -20.78 5.23
C GLN A 138 10.97 -20.05 5.10
N GLU A 139 10.09 -20.16 6.08
CA GLU A 139 8.79 -19.46 6.09
C GLU A 139 8.95 -17.93 6.10
N LEU A 140 9.86 -17.42 6.94
CA LEU A 140 10.19 -15.99 6.96
C LEU A 140 10.71 -15.49 5.62
N ILE A 141 11.66 -16.22 5.01
CA ILE A 141 12.24 -15.83 3.72
C ILE A 141 11.21 -15.92 2.59
N VAL A 142 10.33 -16.93 2.57
CA VAL A 142 9.22 -17.01 1.61
C VAL A 142 8.31 -15.78 1.75
N GLU A 143 7.95 -15.39 2.97
CA GLU A 143 7.11 -14.20 3.18
C GLU A 143 7.86 -12.91 2.83
N MET A 144 9.18 -12.81 3.08
CA MET A 144 9.99 -11.65 2.69
C MET A 144 10.02 -11.47 1.18
N LEU A 145 10.23 -12.57 0.44
CA LEU A 145 10.23 -12.56 -1.01
C LEU A 145 8.82 -12.23 -1.55
N ALA A 146 7.76 -12.78 -0.96
CA ALA A 146 6.39 -12.43 -1.34
C ALA A 146 6.06 -10.95 -1.08
N ASN A 147 6.53 -10.38 0.03
CA ASN A 147 6.39 -8.95 0.33
C ASN A 147 7.16 -8.05 -0.64
N ALA A 148 8.30 -8.51 -1.16
CA ALA A 148 9.08 -7.77 -2.13
C ALA A 148 8.64 -7.94 -3.59
N TRP A 149 7.89 -9.02 -3.90
CA TRP A 149 7.53 -9.38 -5.27
C TRP A 149 6.71 -8.32 -5.99
N TYR A 150 5.66 -7.77 -5.37
CA TYR A 150 4.84 -6.73 -6.02
C TYR A 150 5.65 -5.45 -6.30
N PRO A 151 6.30 -4.83 -5.31
CA PRO A 151 7.17 -3.67 -5.53
C PRO A 151 8.20 -3.90 -6.64
N TYR A 152 8.89 -5.03 -6.62
CA TYR A 152 10.00 -5.30 -7.52
C TYR A 152 9.53 -5.82 -8.88
N THR A 153 8.86 -6.97 -8.93
CA THR A 153 8.56 -7.68 -10.17
C THR A 153 7.40 -7.03 -10.93
N TYR A 154 6.34 -6.64 -10.23
CA TYR A 154 5.13 -6.08 -10.84
C TYR A 154 5.24 -4.57 -11.11
N PHE A 155 5.71 -3.80 -10.12
CA PHE A 155 5.82 -2.33 -10.20
C PHE A 155 7.22 -1.81 -10.59
N LYS A 156 8.19 -2.71 -10.78
CA LYS A 156 9.55 -2.39 -11.24
C LYS A 156 10.29 -1.39 -10.34
N LEU A 157 10.02 -1.37 -9.04
CA LEU A 157 10.70 -0.48 -8.09
C LEU A 157 12.11 -0.97 -7.78
N SER A 158 13.03 -0.03 -7.61
CA SER A 158 14.41 -0.30 -7.18
C SER A 158 14.49 -0.46 -5.66
N PHE A 159 15.21 -1.48 -5.19
CA PHE A 159 15.56 -1.65 -3.78
C PHE A 159 16.93 -1.04 -3.44
N GLY A 160 17.61 -0.45 -4.43
CA GLY A 160 19.00 0.02 -4.32
C GLY A 160 20.03 -1.05 -4.67
N THR A 161 21.26 -0.63 -4.97
CA THR A 161 22.32 -1.50 -5.52
C THR A 161 22.98 -2.44 -4.50
N GLN A 162 22.96 -2.04 -3.22
CA GLN A 162 23.48 -2.86 -2.11
C GLN A 162 22.51 -3.98 -1.72
N ASP A 163 21.22 -3.78 -2.00
CA ASP A 163 20.16 -4.74 -1.72
C ASP A 163 20.20 -5.90 -2.72
N LYS A 164 19.98 -7.12 -2.24
CA LYS A 164 20.02 -8.34 -3.05
C LYS A 164 18.67 -9.04 -3.16
N ILE A 165 17.60 -8.52 -2.56
CA ILE A 165 16.26 -9.12 -2.64
C ILE A 165 15.79 -9.23 -4.09
N ALA A 166 16.00 -8.18 -4.90
CA ALA A 166 15.72 -8.18 -6.34
C ALA A 166 16.42 -9.34 -7.06
N GLN A 167 17.73 -9.47 -6.85
CA GLN A 167 18.53 -10.55 -7.46
C GLN A 167 18.09 -11.94 -7.01
N LYS A 168 17.68 -12.08 -5.74
CA LYS A 168 17.10 -13.34 -5.24
C LYS A 168 15.78 -13.66 -5.94
N LEU A 169 14.91 -12.68 -6.14
CA LEU A 169 13.66 -12.86 -6.90
C LEU A 169 13.91 -13.20 -8.37
N ASP A 170 14.84 -12.52 -9.04
CA ASP A 170 15.20 -12.80 -10.45
C ASP A 170 15.77 -14.21 -10.65
N SER A 171 16.46 -14.74 -9.64
CA SER A 171 16.99 -16.10 -9.68
C SER A 171 15.92 -17.18 -9.59
N LEU A 172 14.69 -16.81 -9.22
CA LEU A 172 13.55 -17.71 -9.18
C LEU A 172 12.82 -17.67 -10.52
N ASN A 173 12.67 -18.84 -11.15
CA ASN A 173 11.87 -18.99 -12.36
C ASN A 173 10.39 -19.11 -11.99
N LEU A 174 9.81 -18.03 -11.44
CA LEU A 174 8.43 -18.03 -10.97
C LEU A 174 7.47 -18.01 -12.17
N GLU A 175 6.71 -19.08 -12.33
CA GLU A 175 5.54 -19.10 -13.21
C GLU A 175 4.38 -18.38 -12.52
N ILE A 176 4.17 -17.12 -12.90
CA ILE A 176 3.13 -16.28 -12.31
C ILE A 176 1.91 -16.28 -13.22
N THR A 177 0.81 -16.77 -12.69
CA THR A 177 -0.49 -16.83 -13.36
C THR A 177 -1.54 -16.08 -12.55
N GLU A 178 -2.75 -16.00 -13.10
CA GLU A 178 -3.92 -15.65 -12.30
C GLU A 178 -4.09 -16.66 -11.15
N PRO A 179 -4.50 -16.24 -9.94
CA PRO A 179 -5.00 -14.92 -9.49
C PRO A 179 -3.98 -13.81 -9.15
N ILE A 180 -2.67 -14.05 -9.23
CA ILE A 180 -1.65 -13.10 -8.71
C ILE A 180 -1.67 -11.77 -9.47
N LEU A 181 -1.82 -11.82 -10.81
CA LEU A 181 -1.77 -10.66 -11.70
C LEU A 181 -3.01 -9.77 -11.64
N LYS A 182 -4.17 -10.31 -11.22
CA LYS A 182 -5.41 -9.57 -10.96
C LYS A 182 -5.61 -9.16 -9.51
N PHE A 183 -4.62 -9.38 -8.64
CA PHE A 183 -4.69 -9.05 -7.22
C PHE A 183 -5.84 -9.74 -6.48
N THR A 184 -6.27 -10.91 -6.96
CA THR A 184 -7.33 -11.69 -6.31
C THR A 184 -6.77 -12.76 -5.36
N ASP A 185 -5.45 -12.91 -5.31
CA ASP A 185 -4.72 -13.64 -4.26
C ASP A 185 -4.52 -12.74 -3.03
N THR A 186 -5.61 -12.35 -2.37
CA THR A 186 -5.62 -11.29 -1.34
C THR A 186 -4.75 -11.57 -0.11
N ASP A 187 -4.44 -12.84 0.15
CA ASP A 187 -3.49 -13.26 1.19
C ASP A 187 -2.11 -13.62 0.62
N LYS A 188 -1.84 -13.48 -0.69
CA LYS A 188 -0.60 -13.96 -1.35
C LYS A 188 -0.35 -15.46 -1.16
N LYS A 189 -1.41 -16.26 -0.96
CA LYS A 189 -1.30 -17.69 -0.67
C LYS A 189 -0.71 -18.44 -1.86
N LEU A 190 -1.18 -18.15 -3.07
CA LEU A 190 -0.64 -18.77 -4.27
C LEU A 190 0.80 -18.30 -4.48
N LEU A 191 1.06 -16.99 -4.40
CA LEU A 191 2.40 -16.44 -4.58
C LEU A 191 3.43 -17.08 -3.64
N ARG A 192 3.10 -17.22 -2.35
CA ARG A 192 3.98 -17.91 -1.39
C ARG A 192 4.20 -19.36 -1.74
N SER A 193 3.16 -20.08 -2.19
CA SER A 193 3.31 -21.48 -2.62
C SER A 193 4.19 -21.62 -3.86
N THR A 194 4.09 -20.69 -4.81
CA THR A 194 4.94 -20.63 -6.01
C THR A 194 6.39 -20.33 -5.65
N ILE A 195 6.64 -19.44 -4.68
CA ILE A 195 8.00 -19.16 -4.19
C ILE A 195 8.55 -20.37 -3.42
N ALA A 196 7.74 -20.97 -2.55
CA ALA A 196 8.14 -22.10 -1.72
C ALA A 196 8.44 -23.39 -2.50
N SER A 197 7.92 -23.53 -3.73
CA SER A 197 8.23 -24.66 -4.61
C SER A 197 9.59 -24.54 -5.32
N GLN A 198 10.24 -23.38 -5.25
CA GLN A 198 11.55 -23.15 -5.84
C GLN A 198 12.70 -23.61 -4.93
N ASN A 199 13.92 -23.70 -5.49
CA ASN A 199 15.12 -23.89 -4.67
C ASN A 199 15.50 -22.58 -3.97
N LEU A 200 15.27 -22.52 -2.66
CA LEU A 200 15.51 -21.34 -1.83
C LEU A 200 16.83 -21.38 -1.04
N SER A 201 17.69 -22.37 -1.25
CA SER A 201 18.91 -22.58 -0.43
C SER A 201 19.82 -21.35 -0.36
N ASP A 202 20.10 -20.73 -1.51
CA ASP A 202 20.92 -19.50 -1.61
C ASP A 202 20.21 -18.29 -0.97
N SER A 203 18.91 -18.10 -1.23
CA SER A 203 18.11 -17.03 -0.62
C SER A 203 18.07 -17.14 0.91
N ILE A 204 17.83 -18.35 1.43
CA ILE A 204 17.81 -18.64 2.86
C ILE A 204 19.19 -18.37 3.46
N SER A 205 20.25 -18.94 2.89
CA SER A 205 21.62 -18.75 3.38
C SER A 205 22.03 -17.26 3.44
N HIS A 206 21.69 -16.50 2.40
CA HIS A 206 22.03 -15.08 2.31
C HIS A 206 21.23 -14.22 3.30
N LEU A 207 19.90 -14.35 3.31
CA LEU A 207 19.03 -13.46 4.08
C LEU A 207 19.02 -13.80 5.58
N LYS A 208 19.20 -15.08 5.94
CA LYS A 208 19.36 -15.54 7.32
C LYS A 208 20.66 -15.02 7.96
N ARG A 209 21.72 -14.83 7.16
CA ARG A 209 23.09 -14.59 7.66
C ARG A 209 23.20 -13.51 8.73
N TYR A 210 22.46 -12.41 8.60
CA TYR A 210 22.59 -11.24 9.47
C TYR A 210 21.29 -10.77 10.09
N VAL A 211 20.21 -10.76 9.33
CA VAL A 211 19.02 -9.97 9.65
C VAL A 211 18.31 -10.45 10.91
N PRO A 212 18.03 -11.75 11.10
CA PRO A 212 17.37 -12.24 12.31
C PRO A 212 18.20 -11.95 13.57
N PHE A 213 19.52 -12.03 13.46
CA PHE A 213 20.45 -11.88 14.57
C PHE A 213 20.68 -10.41 14.95
N ARG A 214 20.89 -9.54 13.95
CA ARG A 214 21.11 -8.10 14.15
C ARG A 214 19.86 -7.35 14.58
N LEU A 215 18.68 -7.81 14.17
CA LEU A 215 17.42 -7.18 14.53
C LEU A 215 17.15 -7.34 16.03
N VAL A 216 17.27 -8.57 16.55
CA VAL A 216 17.04 -8.86 17.97
C VAL A 216 18.15 -8.32 18.88
N ALA A 217 19.37 -8.15 18.36
CA ALA A 217 20.50 -7.60 19.11
C ALA A 217 20.21 -6.23 19.74
N SER A 218 19.32 -5.43 19.15
CA SER A 218 18.91 -4.13 19.71
C SER A 218 18.24 -4.22 21.08
N PHE A 219 17.62 -5.36 21.40
CA PHE A 219 16.97 -5.61 22.69
C PHE A 219 17.94 -6.13 23.76
N LEU A 220 19.20 -6.38 23.39
CA LEU A 220 20.21 -7.05 24.23
C LEU A 220 21.51 -6.23 24.29
N ASP A 221 21.41 -4.91 24.12
CA ASP A 221 22.54 -3.99 24.04
C ASP A 221 23.46 -4.02 25.26
N ALA A 222 22.86 -4.09 26.46
CA ALA A 222 23.61 -4.10 27.71
C ALA A 222 24.36 -5.42 27.89
N GLU A 223 23.73 -6.53 27.52
CA GLU A 223 24.26 -7.88 27.61
C GLU A 223 25.41 -8.08 26.61
N LEU A 224 25.23 -7.63 25.36
CA LEU A 224 26.29 -7.62 24.35
C LEU A 224 27.51 -6.79 24.77
N LYS A 225 27.30 -5.64 25.42
CA LYS A 225 28.38 -4.82 25.96
C LYS A 225 29.10 -5.52 27.11
N ALA A 226 28.37 -6.18 28.01
CA ALA A 226 28.96 -6.93 29.13
C ALA A 226 29.86 -8.09 28.64
N GLU A 227 29.53 -8.70 27.50
CA GLU A 227 30.34 -9.74 26.87
C GLU A 227 31.42 -9.20 25.90
N ASN A 228 31.66 -7.88 25.87
CA ASN A 228 32.62 -7.21 24.99
C ASN A 228 32.40 -7.48 23.49
N VAL A 229 31.14 -7.65 23.07
CA VAL A 229 30.78 -7.95 21.68
C VAL A 229 30.55 -6.65 20.90
N SER A 230 31.32 -6.45 19.84
CA SER A 230 31.11 -5.31 18.92
C SER A 230 29.95 -5.55 17.97
N LYS A 231 29.06 -4.56 17.82
CA LYS A 231 27.99 -4.53 16.81
C LYS A 231 28.47 -4.20 15.40
N GLY A 232 29.77 -3.92 15.25
CA GLY A 232 30.38 -3.43 14.03
C GLY A 232 30.52 -4.48 12.91
N ARG A 233 31.58 -4.33 12.12
CA ARG A 233 31.89 -5.21 10.98
C ARG A 233 32.33 -6.59 11.48
N GLY A 234 31.85 -7.64 10.83
CA GLY A 234 32.19 -9.04 11.14
C GLY A 234 30.95 -9.91 11.36
N ASN A 235 31.19 -11.14 11.82
CA ASN A 235 30.14 -12.12 12.11
C ASN A 235 30.07 -12.50 13.61
N ASP A 236 30.77 -11.77 14.49
CA ASP A 236 30.92 -12.20 15.88
C ASP A 236 29.64 -11.99 16.68
N LEU A 237 28.91 -10.90 16.41
CA LEU A 237 27.56 -10.67 16.94
C LEU A 237 26.62 -11.84 16.64
N GLU A 238 26.62 -12.30 15.39
CA GLU A 238 25.73 -13.37 14.93
C GLU A 238 26.00 -14.69 15.64
N LYS A 239 27.28 -14.99 15.94
CA LYS A 239 27.68 -16.22 16.63
C LYS A 239 27.21 -16.27 18.08
N VAL A 240 27.21 -15.13 18.78
CA VAL A 240 26.93 -15.06 20.22
C VAL A 240 25.46 -14.77 20.53
N ILE A 241 24.76 -14.06 19.65
CA ILE A 241 23.40 -13.61 19.94
C ILE A 241 22.42 -14.75 20.27
N PRO A 242 22.51 -15.98 19.70
CA PRO A 242 21.53 -17.01 20.03
C PRO A 242 21.66 -17.49 21.48
N ALA A 243 22.89 -17.66 21.97
CA ALA A 243 23.15 -18.00 23.37
C ALA A 243 22.72 -16.89 24.34
N ILE A 244 22.99 -15.62 24.00
CA ILE A 244 22.56 -14.47 24.82
C ILE A 244 21.03 -14.34 24.83
N ALA A 245 20.38 -14.48 23.67
CA ALA A 245 18.92 -14.41 23.56
C ALA A 245 18.23 -15.52 24.34
N GLU A 246 18.78 -16.75 24.34
CA GLU A 246 18.29 -17.86 25.16
C GLU A 246 18.41 -17.53 26.65
N LYS A 247 19.62 -17.15 27.10
CA LYS A 247 19.93 -16.85 28.52
C LYS A 247 19.07 -15.72 29.08
N HIS A 248 18.75 -14.72 28.27
CA HIS A 248 18.05 -13.51 28.70
C HIS A 248 16.58 -13.47 28.27
N PHE A 249 16.03 -14.57 27.75
CA PHE A 249 14.69 -14.59 27.17
C PHE A 249 13.62 -14.14 28.16
N ASP A 250 13.58 -14.73 29.35
CA ASP A 250 12.52 -14.43 30.34
C ASP A 250 12.76 -13.14 31.12
N VAL A 251 14.02 -12.71 31.23
CA VAL A 251 14.43 -11.55 32.05
C VAL A 251 14.39 -10.25 31.26
N LYS A 252 14.98 -10.26 30.05
CA LYS A 252 15.07 -9.07 29.19
C LYS A 252 13.97 -9.02 28.14
N LYS A 253 13.31 -10.15 27.89
CA LYS A 253 12.17 -10.26 26.97
C LYS A 253 12.53 -9.67 25.59
N PRO A 254 13.62 -10.13 24.94
CA PRO A 254 13.87 -9.75 23.55
C PRO A 254 12.70 -10.18 22.67
N LEU A 255 12.58 -9.59 21.48
CA LEU A 255 11.46 -9.88 20.57
C LEU A 255 11.27 -11.39 20.31
N TYR A 256 12.39 -12.11 20.18
CA TYR A 256 12.42 -13.56 19.99
C TYR A 256 13.73 -14.18 20.44
N LYS A 257 13.73 -15.51 20.53
CA LYS A 257 14.94 -16.35 20.62
C LYS A 257 14.99 -17.35 19.47
N PHE A 258 16.05 -18.14 19.40
CA PHE A 258 16.27 -19.13 18.34
C PHE A 258 16.07 -20.55 18.86
N ASN A 259 15.88 -21.52 17.96
CA ASN A 259 15.76 -22.94 18.32
C ASN A 259 17.08 -23.62 18.70
N ASN A 260 18.21 -22.91 18.57
CA ASN A 260 19.53 -23.41 18.94
C ASN A 260 20.39 -22.23 19.42
N THR A 261 21.39 -22.50 20.26
CA THR A 261 22.37 -21.52 20.73
C THR A 261 23.59 -21.41 19.82
N ASP A 262 23.84 -22.40 18.95
CA ASP A 262 24.82 -22.27 17.86
C ASP A 262 24.16 -21.60 16.65
N TYR A 263 24.71 -20.47 16.23
CA TYR A 263 24.33 -19.73 15.04
C TYR A 263 24.18 -20.60 13.78
N ARG A 264 25.08 -21.58 13.58
CA ARG A 264 25.08 -22.44 12.38
C ARG A 264 23.84 -23.33 12.32
N ASP A 265 23.37 -23.75 13.49
CA ASP A 265 22.29 -24.73 13.65
C ASP A 265 20.92 -24.08 13.92
N CYS A 266 20.87 -22.75 14.09
CA CYS A 266 19.61 -22.01 14.15
C CYS A 266 18.82 -22.21 12.86
N GLN A 267 17.61 -22.77 12.90
CA GLN A 267 16.73 -22.94 11.73
C GLN A 267 15.38 -22.22 11.87
N SER A 268 15.03 -21.84 13.09
CA SER A 268 13.77 -21.16 13.40
C SER A 268 13.92 -20.25 14.61
N LEU A 269 12.89 -19.43 14.84
CA LEU A 269 12.79 -18.53 15.98
C LEU A 269 11.48 -18.72 16.75
N PHE A 270 11.48 -18.36 18.03
CA PHE A 270 10.33 -18.36 18.93
C PHE A 270 10.07 -16.94 19.41
N ILE A 271 8.88 -16.41 19.16
CA ILE A 271 8.46 -15.08 19.64
C ILE A 271 8.22 -15.14 21.14
N HIS A 272 8.68 -14.11 21.85
CA HIS A 272 8.40 -14.01 23.28
C HIS A 272 6.90 -13.76 23.53
N PRO A 273 6.24 -14.49 24.46
CA PRO A 273 4.79 -14.36 24.70
C PRO A 273 4.30 -12.93 24.99
N ASN A 274 5.04 -12.18 25.81
CA ASN A 274 4.71 -10.76 26.07
C ASN A 274 4.75 -9.90 24.80
N TRP A 275 5.67 -10.17 23.87
CA TRP A 275 5.72 -9.50 22.59
C TRP A 275 4.54 -9.90 21.72
N ALA A 276 4.19 -11.19 21.65
CA ALA A 276 3.02 -11.65 20.90
C ALA A 276 1.73 -10.97 21.37
N SER A 277 1.50 -10.92 22.69
CA SER A 277 0.33 -10.24 23.28
C SER A 277 0.30 -8.74 22.95
N TYR A 278 1.45 -8.06 23.05
CA TYR A 278 1.57 -6.64 22.67
C TYR A 278 1.32 -6.42 21.17
N LEU A 279 1.94 -7.24 20.31
CA LEU A 279 1.80 -7.17 18.86
C LEU A 279 0.36 -7.48 18.42
N GLU A 280 -0.33 -8.43 19.05
CA GLU A 280 -1.73 -8.75 18.78
C GLU A 280 -2.64 -7.57 19.10
N LYS A 281 -2.52 -7.05 20.33
CA LYS A 281 -3.33 -5.93 20.83
C LYS A 281 -3.17 -4.67 19.97
N HIS A 282 -1.97 -4.43 19.45
CA HIS A 282 -1.62 -3.21 18.73
C HIS A 282 -1.28 -3.43 17.25
N TYR A 283 -1.70 -4.55 16.67
CA TYR A 283 -1.28 -4.99 15.34
C TYR A 283 -1.44 -3.93 14.27
N ALA A 284 -2.62 -3.29 14.18
CA ALA A 284 -2.90 -2.28 13.16
C ALA A 284 -1.93 -1.08 13.23
N ILE A 285 -1.64 -0.61 14.45
CA ILE A 285 -0.74 0.54 14.67
C ILE A 285 0.70 0.16 14.33
N ILE A 286 1.17 -0.99 14.81
CA ILE A 286 2.55 -1.46 14.60
C ILE A 286 2.79 -1.81 13.14
N ARG A 287 1.82 -2.48 12.50
CA ARG A 287 1.87 -2.78 11.06
C ARG A 287 1.86 -1.49 10.25
N GLY A 288 1.03 -0.50 10.60
CA GLY A 288 1.02 0.82 9.97
C GLY A 288 2.36 1.55 10.09
N TRP A 289 2.94 1.60 11.29
CA TRP A 289 4.26 2.18 11.55
C TRP A 289 5.36 1.50 10.73
N ALA A 290 5.46 0.17 10.78
CA ALA A 290 6.46 -0.56 10.01
C ALA A 290 6.30 -0.38 8.50
N SER A 291 5.04 -0.27 8.03
CA SER A 291 4.73 0.03 6.63
C SER A 291 5.19 1.42 6.23
N TRP A 292 5.01 2.40 7.11
CA TRP A 292 5.45 3.77 6.87
C TRP A 292 6.97 3.90 6.78
N GLU A 293 7.69 3.25 7.70
CA GLU A 293 9.15 3.18 7.67
C GLU A 293 9.66 2.48 6.39
N TRP A 294 8.95 1.43 5.95
CA TRP A 294 9.22 0.79 4.66
C TRP A 294 8.98 1.73 3.46
N VAL A 295 7.90 2.51 3.47
CA VAL A 295 7.62 3.51 2.43
C VAL A 295 8.71 4.58 2.37
N LYS A 296 9.18 5.09 3.50
CA LYS A 296 10.31 6.05 3.55
C LYS A 296 11.56 5.48 2.89
N TYR A 297 11.90 4.22 3.20
CA TYR A 297 13.02 3.54 2.56
C TYR A 297 12.84 3.46 1.04
N MET A 298 11.68 2.99 0.58
CA MET A 298 11.41 2.82 -0.85
C MET A 298 11.37 4.14 -1.61
N GLN A 299 10.82 5.21 -1.03
CA GLN A 299 10.82 6.55 -1.60
C GLN A 299 12.24 7.06 -1.83
N LYS A 300 13.14 6.86 -0.86
CA LYS A 300 14.56 7.24 -0.99
C LYS A 300 15.27 6.50 -2.12
N ARG A 301 14.85 5.27 -2.41
CA ARG A 301 15.40 4.46 -3.52
C ARG A 301 14.77 4.77 -4.88
N ASN A 302 13.59 5.41 -4.90
CA ASN A 302 12.80 5.67 -6.10
C ASN A 302 12.26 7.11 -6.11
N PRO A 303 13.14 8.15 -6.06
CA PRO A 303 12.71 9.53 -5.81
C PRO A 303 11.79 10.10 -6.89
N ASN A 304 11.94 9.65 -8.14
CA ASN A 304 11.23 10.19 -9.29
C ASN A 304 10.02 9.36 -9.73
N ILE A 305 9.71 8.27 -9.02
CA ILE A 305 8.65 7.35 -9.45
C ILE A 305 7.27 7.88 -9.01
N PRO A 306 6.30 8.03 -9.93
CA PRO A 306 4.98 8.51 -9.58
C PRO A 306 4.25 7.51 -8.66
N ASN A 307 3.38 8.01 -7.78
CA ASN A 307 2.46 7.21 -6.97
C ASN A 307 3.10 6.02 -6.23
N ILE A 308 4.32 6.19 -5.69
CA ILE A 308 5.07 5.08 -5.08
C ILE A 308 4.31 4.40 -3.94
N VAL A 309 3.52 5.15 -3.16
CA VAL A 309 2.74 4.61 -2.02
C VAL A 309 1.80 3.50 -2.48
N ASN A 310 1.22 3.63 -3.67
CA ASN A 310 0.30 2.65 -4.26
C ASN A 310 1.02 1.44 -4.90
N LYS A 311 2.36 1.45 -4.93
CA LYS A 311 3.20 0.43 -5.57
C LYS A 311 4.00 -0.41 -4.58
N ILE A 312 3.97 -0.07 -3.29
CA ILE A 312 4.79 -0.71 -2.25
C ILE A 312 4.11 -1.95 -1.65
N PHE A 313 2.78 -2.00 -1.71
CA PHE A 313 2.00 -3.15 -1.25
C PHE A 313 1.16 -3.69 -2.40
N MET A 314 0.72 -4.95 -2.28
CA MET A 314 -0.27 -5.50 -3.19
C MET A 314 -1.52 -4.61 -3.17
N PRO A 315 -2.01 -4.13 -4.34
CA PRO A 315 -3.27 -3.42 -4.40
C PRO A 315 -4.40 -4.30 -3.87
N GLN A 316 -5.27 -3.78 -3.00
CA GLN A 316 -6.40 -4.57 -2.51
C GLN A 316 -7.43 -4.84 -3.61
N GLN A 317 -7.56 -3.93 -4.58
CA GLN A 317 -8.33 -4.08 -5.81
C GLN A 317 -7.89 -2.99 -6.80
N ARG A 318 -7.97 -3.23 -8.12
CA ARG A 318 -7.97 -2.11 -9.09
C ARG A 318 -9.33 -1.43 -9.04
N GLY A 319 -9.34 -0.10 -9.09
CA GLY A 319 -10.59 0.65 -9.19
C GLY A 319 -11.41 0.23 -10.40
N SER A 320 -12.73 0.34 -10.30
CA SER A 320 -13.60 0.11 -11.45
C SER A 320 -13.42 1.24 -12.47
N LEU A 321 -13.12 0.90 -13.72
CA LEU A 321 -13.06 1.85 -14.84
C LEU A 321 -14.45 2.28 -15.35
N SER A 322 -15.52 2.07 -14.56
CA SER A 322 -16.90 2.35 -15.00
C SER A 322 -17.13 3.83 -15.36
N PRO A 323 -16.66 4.83 -14.58
CA PRO A 323 -16.80 6.23 -14.96
C PRO A 323 -16.13 6.57 -16.29
N GLN A 324 -14.91 6.08 -16.50
CA GLN A 324 -14.09 6.34 -17.68
C GLN A 324 -14.66 5.62 -18.90
N THR A 325 -15.15 4.40 -18.70
CA THR A 325 -15.83 3.62 -19.74
C THR A 325 -17.10 4.35 -20.18
N LYS A 326 -17.88 4.87 -19.23
CA LYS A 326 -19.08 5.66 -19.53
C LYS A 326 -18.74 6.92 -20.32
N TYR A 327 -17.68 7.63 -19.94
CA TYR A 327 -17.20 8.82 -20.68
C TYR A 327 -16.93 8.49 -22.15
N TRP A 328 -16.10 7.48 -22.43
CA TRP A 328 -15.76 7.11 -23.81
C TRP A 328 -16.93 6.51 -24.59
N LYS A 329 -17.86 5.78 -23.95
CA LYS A 329 -19.10 5.32 -24.61
C LYS A 329 -19.95 6.48 -25.11
N GLN A 330 -20.15 7.51 -24.28
CA GLN A 330 -20.94 8.68 -24.68
C GLN A 330 -20.34 9.41 -25.88
N ILE A 331 -19.02 9.48 -25.97
CA ILE A 331 -18.32 10.09 -27.11
C ILE A 331 -18.48 9.21 -28.36
N LEU A 332 -18.27 7.89 -28.26
CA LEU A 332 -18.42 6.94 -29.36
C LEU A 332 -19.85 6.90 -29.92
N ASP A 333 -20.86 6.98 -29.05
CA ASP A 333 -22.27 6.99 -29.44
C ASP A 333 -22.65 8.30 -30.15
N PHE A 334 -21.91 9.39 -29.89
CA PHE A 334 -22.11 10.68 -30.56
C PHE A 334 -21.43 10.71 -31.94
N GLN A 335 -20.20 10.20 -32.05
CA GLN A 335 -19.47 10.19 -33.31
C GLN A 335 -18.49 9.00 -33.39
N PRO A 336 -18.43 8.29 -34.55
CA PRO A 336 -17.52 7.16 -34.71
C PRO A 336 -16.05 7.53 -34.53
N ILE A 337 -15.31 6.65 -33.88
CA ILE A 337 -13.86 6.77 -33.63
C ILE A 337 -13.18 5.49 -34.13
N ASN A 338 -12.01 5.65 -34.74
CA ASN A 338 -11.14 4.53 -35.07
C ASN A 338 -10.10 4.31 -33.95
N CYS A 339 -9.78 3.05 -33.68
CA CYS A 339 -8.70 2.68 -32.76
C CYS A 339 -7.36 3.27 -33.24
N ILE A 340 -6.62 3.96 -32.36
CA ILE A 340 -5.33 4.57 -32.72
C ILE A 340 -4.27 3.52 -33.09
N TYR A 341 -4.44 2.27 -32.61
CA TYR A 341 -3.45 1.21 -32.82
C TYR A 341 -3.67 0.45 -34.13
N SER A 342 -4.92 0.07 -34.43
CA SER A 342 -5.28 -0.74 -35.61
C SER A 342 -5.90 0.05 -36.77
N GLY A 343 -6.30 1.30 -36.54
CA GLY A 343 -7.06 2.11 -37.49
C GLY A 343 -8.50 1.63 -37.73
N GLN A 344 -8.95 0.56 -37.07
CA GLN A 344 -10.29 0.00 -37.28
C GLN A 344 -11.36 0.75 -36.46
N PRO A 345 -12.62 0.82 -36.94
CA PRO A 345 -13.72 1.42 -36.19
C PRO A 345 -13.96 0.74 -34.84
N LEU A 346 -14.24 1.53 -33.80
CA LEU A 346 -14.57 1.05 -32.46
C LEU A 346 -16.08 0.82 -32.29
N ASP A 347 -16.45 -0.26 -31.58
CA ASP A 347 -17.82 -0.55 -31.16
C ASP A 347 -18.01 -0.20 -29.68
N SER A 348 -18.90 0.75 -29.38
CA SER A 348 -19.19 1.20 -28.01
C SER A 348 -19.70 0.07 -27.10
N LYS A 349 -20.21 -1.02 -27.66
CA LYS A 349 -20.69 -2.20 -26.91
C LYS A 349 -19.59 -3.22 -26.61
N LYS A 350 -18.48 -3.21 -27.37
CA LYS A 350 -17.42 -4.24 -27.29
C LYS A 350 -16.03 -3.70 -26.96
N MET A 351 -15.89 -2.40 -26.73
CA MET A 351 -14.60 -1.81 -26.39
C MET A 351 -14.12 -2.11 -24.95
N SER A 352 -12.81 -1.98 -24.75
CA SER A 352 -12.16 -1.84 -23.46
C SER A 352 -11.42 -0.50 -23.39
N LEU A 353 -10.90 -0.14 -22.21
CA LEU A 353 -9.98 0.99 -22.10
C LEU A 353 -8.54 0.49 -21.96
N ASP A 354 -7.64 1.12 -22.70
CA ASP A 354 -6.20 0.96 -22.57
C ASP A 354 -5.63 2.16 -21.82
N HIS A 355 -4.68 1.89 -20.92
CA HIS A 355 -3.82 2.92 -20.35
C HIS A 355 -2.64 3.13 -21.29
N TYR A 356 -2.55 4.30 -21.93
CA TYR A 356 -1.49 4.60 -22.89
C TYR A 356 -0.11 4.38 -22.27
N LEU A 357 0.14 5.00 -21.11
CA LEU A 357 1.19 4.59 -20.17
C LEU A 357 0.70 3.44 -19.28
N PRO A 358 1.43 2.32 -19.13
CA PRO A 358 0.99 1.16 -18.36
C PRO A 358 0.47 1.49 -16.96
N TRP A 359 -0.62 0.85 -16.54
CA TRP A 359 -1.18 1.05 -15.19
C TRP A 359 -0.18 0.70 -14.09
N SER A 360 0.63 -0.34 -14.27
CA SER A 360 1.69 -0.70 -13.32
C SER A 360 2.80 0.36 -13.25
N PHE A 361 2.90 1.27 -14.23
CA PHE A 361 3.76 2.44 -14.16
C PHE A 361 3.07 3.64 -13.52
N VAL A 362 1.82 3.98 -13.84
CA VAL A 362 1.20 5.21 -13.31
C VAL A 362 0.45 5.02 -11.99
N ALA A 363 -0.05 3.81 -11.72
CA ALA A 363 -0.83 3.42 -10.54
C ALA A 363 -2.08 4.30 -10.27
N HIS A 364 -2.77 4.72 -11.34
CA HIS A 364 -4.04 5.44 -11.29
C HIS A 364 -4.89 5.17 -12.54
N ASP A 365 -6.16 5.56 -12.47
CA ASP A 365 -7.14 5.40 -13.56
C ASP A 365 -7.63 6.76 -14.11
N GLN A 366 -6.77 7.78 -14.11
CA GLN A 366 -7.11 9.11 -14.60
C GLN A 366 -7.32 9.13 -16.13
N LEU A 367 -8.32 9.90 -16.58
CA LEU A 367 -8.81 9.89 -17.96
C LEU A 367 -7.77 10.34 -18.99
N TRP A 368 -6.88 11.27 -18.63
CA TRP A 368 -5.85 11.80 -19.55
C TRP A 368 -4.92 10.72 -20.12
N ASN A 369 -4.82 9.57 -19.45
CA ASN A 369 -4.01 8.43 -19.86
C ASN A 369 -4.84 7.26 -20.43
N LEU A 370 -6.16 7.39 -20.53
CA LEU A 370 -7.08 6.31 -20.90
C LEU A 370 -7.72 6.57 -22.26
N ILE A 371 -7.67 5.56 -23.14
CA ILE A 371 -8.29 5.60 -24.46
C ILE A 371 -9.11 4.34 -24.74
N PRO A 372 -10.17 4.42 -25.57
CA PRO A 372 -10.92 3.26 -25.99
C PRO A 372 -10.14 2.45 -27.03
N THR A 373 -10.18 1.13 -26.90
CA THR A 373 -9.56 0.20 -27.86
C THR A 373 -10.32 -1.13 -27.89
N ASP A 374 -9.98 -1.98 -28.87
CA ASP A 374 -10.49 -3.35 -28.90
C ASP A 374 -9.83 -4.19 -27.78
N PRO A 375 -10.58 -5.07 -27.09
CA PRO A 375 -10.03 -5.90 -26.01
C PRO A 375 -8.84 -6.77 -26.40
N SER A 376 -8.80 -7.28 -27.65
CA SER A 376 -7.67 -8.09 -28.13
C SER A 376 -6.40 -7.26 -28.28
N ILE A 377 -6.53 -6.01 -28.73
CA ILE A 377 -5.43 -5.06 -28.88
C ILE A 377 -4.91 -4.64 -27.50
N ASN A 378 -5.81 -4.30 -26.57
CA ASN A 378 -5.46 -3.98 -25.19
C ASN A 378 -4.66 -5.13 -24.54
N SER A 379 -5.13 -6.37 -24.74
CA SER A 379 -4.44 -7.55 -24.24
C SER A 379 -3.07 -7.77 -24.89
N SER A 380 -2.92 -7.44 -26.17
CA SER A 380 -1.64 -7.52 -26.89
C SER A 380 -0.65 -6.46 -26.39
N LYS A 381 -1.10 -5.22 -26.19
CA LYS A 381 -0.29 -4.13 -25.64
C LYS A 381 0.09 -4.36 -24.18
N SER A 382 -0.79 -4.94 -23.37
CA SER A 382 -0.51 -5.30 -21.98
C SER A 382 0.19 -4.16 -21.21
N ASN A 383 1.36 -4.42 -20.61
CA ASN A 383 2.18 -3.44 -19.91
C ASN A 383 3.32 -2.85 -20.78
N TYR A 384 3.30 -3.01 -22.10
CA TYR A 384 4.28 -2.39 -22.98
C TYR A 384 3.99 -0.90 -23.17
N LEU A 385 5.04 -0.10 -23.40
CA LEU A 385 4.89 1.29 -23.82
C LEU A 385 4.65 1.31 -25.33
N PRO A 386 3.63 2.03 -25.82
CA PRO A 386 3.37 2.17 -27.25
C PRO A 386 4.54 2.87 -27.95
N SER A 387 4.78 2.50 -29.21
CA SER A 387 5.70 3.23 -30.09
C SER A 387 5.25 4.68 -30.28
N ASP A 388 6.24 5.58 -30.41
CA ASP A 388 6.04 7.02 -30.64
C ASP A 388 5.19 7.32 -31.89
N LYS A 389 5.12 6.39 -32.87
CA LYS A 389 4.22 6.52 -34.03
C LYS A 389 2.76 6.73 -33.65
N TYR A 390 2.33 6.23 -32.49
CA TYR A 390 0.95 6.35 -31.99
C TYR A 390 0.70 7.65 -31.21
N PHE A 391 1.74 8.41 -30.87
CA PHE A 391 1.62 9.56 -29.96
C PHE A 391 0.71 10.66 -30.52
N ASN A 392 0.90 11.04 -31.78
CA ASN A 392 0.07 12.08 -32.41
C ASN A 392 -1.42 11.67 -32.46
N ASP A 393 -1.71 10.42 -32.80
CA ASP A 393 -3.08 9.93 -32.88
C ASP A 393 -3.72 9.73 -31.49
N PHE A 394 -2.92 9.39 -30.47
CA PHE A 394 -3.33 9.43 -29.07
C PHE A 394 -3.78 10.84 -28.65
N VAL A 395 -2.97 11.87 -28.92
CA VAL A 395 -3.29 13.27 -28.58
C VAL A 395 -4.53 13.74 -29.32
N LYS A 396 -4.64 13.45 -30.63
CA LYS A 396 -5.85 13.78 -31.42
C LYS A 396 -7.10 13.12 -30.85
N LEU A 397 -7.00 11.86 -30.42
CA LEU A 397 -8.12 11.15 -29.81
C LEU A 397 -8.53 11.79 -28.47
N GLN A 398 -7.57 12.15 -27.61
CA GLN A 398 -7.85 12.87 -26.36
C GLN A 398 -8.52 14.22 -26.64
N HIS A 399 -7.97 15.01 -27.57
CA HIS A 399 -8.56 16.28 -27.99
C HIS A 399 -10.00 16.13 -28.51
N PHE A 400 -10.23 15.11 -29.33
CA PHE A 400 -11.54 14.80 -29.87
C PHE A 400 -12.53 14.49 -28.74
N GLY A 401 -12.15 13.64 -27.79
CA GLY A 401 -12.98 13.32 -26.63
C GLY A 401 -13.30 14.54 -25.77
N LEU A 402 -12.32 15.42 -25.54
CA LEU A 402 -12.51 16.68 -24.81
C LEU A 402 -13.51 17.61 -25.52
N LYS A 403 -13.38 17.80 -26.83
CA LYS A 403 -14.31 18.61 -27.64
C LYS A 403 -15.72 18.04 -27.63
N VAL A 404 -15.88 16.75 -27.92
CA VAL A 404 -17.22 16.13 -27.94
C VAL A 404 -17.84 16.19 -26.55
N SER A 405 -17.10 15.82 -25.51
CA SER A 405 -17.61 15.86 -24.13
C SER A 405 -18.03 17.25 -23.67
N SER A 406 -17.35 18.32 -24.12
CA SER A 406 -17.74 19.71 -23.84
C SER A 406 -19.08 20.11 -24.48
N GLN A 407 -19.47 19.45 -25.58
CA GLN A 407 -20.72 19.70 -26.28
C GLN A 407 -21.89 18.90 -25.69
N ILE A 408 -21.63 17.69 -25.17
CA ILE A 408 -22.67 16.79 -24.64
C ILE A 408 -22.93 16.97 -23.13
N LEU A 409 -21.97 17.51 -22.37
CA LEU A 409 -22.08 17.73 -20.93
C LEU A 409 -22.36 19.20 -20.61
N SER A 410 -23.03 19.47 -19.48
CA SER A 410 -23.04 20.83 -18.94
C SER A 410 -21.62 21.23 -18.51
N TYR A 411 -21.32 22.53 -18.60
CA TYR A 411 -19.97 23.04 -18.29
C TYR A 411 -19.44 22.58 -16.92
N GLN A 412 -20.24 22.65 -15.85
CA GLN A 412 -19.80 22.20 -14.52
C GLN A 412 -19.49 20.69 -14.48
N LYS A 413 -20.29 19.87 -15.17
CA LYS A 413 -20.06 18.43 -15.22
C LYS A 413 -18.84 18.08 -16.07
N TRP A 414 -18.63 18.83 -17.16
CA TRP A 414 -17.44 18.72 -17.98
C TRP A 414 -16.19 19.07 -17.16
N LEU A 415 -16.16 20.22 -16.47
CA LEU A 415 -15.06 20.61 -15.59
C LEU A 415 -14.69 19.53 -14.58
N ASN A 416 -15.68 18.95 -13.88
CA ASN A 416 -15.44 17.87 -12.92
C ASN A 416 -14.88 16.61 -13.60
N THR A 417 -15.27 16.35 -14.86
CA THR A 417 -14.80 15.18 -15.62
C THR A 417 -13.36 15.37 -16.09
N VAL A 418 -12.99 16.59 -16.48
CA VAL A 418 -11.67 16.90 -17.05
C VAL A 418 -10.65 17.42 -16.03
N GLU A 419 -11.00 17.50 -14.75
CA GLU A 419 -10.13 18.00 -13.67
C GLU A 419 -8.73 17.35 -13.69
N SER A 420 -8.66 16.03 -13.89
CA SER A 420 -7.37 15.33 -13.96
C SER A 420 -6.51 15.75 -15.15
N TYR A 421 -7.10 16.19 -16.27
CA TYR A 421 -6.34 16.74 -17.39
C TYR A 421 -5.74 18.09 -17.00
N ILE A 422 -6.53 18.98 -16.39
CA ILE A 422 -6.10 20.31 -15.95
C ILE A 422 -4.93 20.19 -14.97
N SER A 423 -5.09 19.33 -13.96
CA SER A 423 -4.09 19.15 -12.90
C SER A 423 -2.78 18.53 -13.39
N GLU A 424 -2.85 17.48 -14.21
CA GLU A 424 -1.66 16.73 -14.65
C GLU A 424 -0.95 17.38 -15.83
N LEU A 425 -1.71 17.91 -16.80
CA LEU A 425 -1.15 18.63 -17.96
C LEU A 425 -0.79 20.09 -17.64
N LYS A 426 -1.00 20.54 -16.38
CA LYS A 426 -0.70 21.89 -15.89
C LYS A 426 -1.32 23.01 -16.74
N MET A 427 -2.58 22.81 -17.12
CA MET A 427 -3.34 23.77 -17.92
C MET A 427 -4.13 24.68 -16.98
N ASN A 428 -3.91 25.99 -17.05
CA ASN A 428 -4.52 26.94 -16.11
C ASN A 428 -5.96 27.31 -16.48
N ASP A 429 -6.28 27.31 -17.78
CA ASP A 429 -7.62 27.56 -18.30
C ASP A 429 -8.20 26.23 -18.82
N PRO A 430 -9.35 25.77 -18.31
CA PRO A 430 -10.02 24.59 -18.84
C PRO A 430 -10.26 24.66 -20.34
N ASP A 431 -10.58 25.83 -20.90
CA ASP A 431 -10.90 25.98 -22.32
C ASP A 431 -9.68 25.75 -23.22
N ASP A 432 -8.46 25.87 -22.67
CA ASP A 432 -7.22 25.51 -23.39
C ASP A 432 -7.18 24.03 -23.76
N LEU A 433 -7.90 23.15 -23.04
CA LEU A 433 -8.04 21.73 -23.39
C LEU A 433 -8.72 21.52 -24.75
N LEU A 434 -9.46 22.53 -25.23
CA LEU A 434 -10.19 22.49 -26.50
C LEU A 434 -9.35 23.04 -27.67
N ASP A 435 -8.17 23.60 -27.40
CA ASP A 435 -7.18 24.00 -28.40
C ASP A 435 -6.19 22.86 -28.65
N PHE A 436 -6.12 22.38 -29.89
CA PHE A 436 -5.29 21.22 -30.23
C PHE A 436 -3.80 21.48 -30.01
N GLU A 437 -3.31 22.65 -30.38
CA GLU A 437 -1.89 22.97 -30.32
C GLU A 437 -1.43 23.12 -28.86
N LYS A 438 -2.25 23.79 -28.04
CA LYS A 438 -1.97 23.91 -26.59
C LYS A 438 -1.99 22.55 -25.91
N LEU A 439 -3.02 21.74 -26.19
CA LEU A 439 -3.16 20.40 -25.62
C LEU A 439 -2.02 19.47 -26.06
N SER A 440 -1.68 19.48 -27.35
CA SER A 440 -0.60 18.66 -27.91
C SER A 440 0.73 18.97 -27.24
N LYS A 441 1.07 20.26 -27.10
CA LYS A 441 2.27 20.70 -26.39
C LYS A 441 2.26 20.26 -24.92
N ALA A 442 1.13 20.34 -24.23
CA ALA A 442 1.02 19.93 -22.83
C ALA A 442 1.22 18.40 -22.67
N TYR A 443 0.65 17.61 -23.59
CA TYR A 443 0.89 16.17 -23.64
C TYR A 443 2.34 15.82 -23.95
N GLU A 444 2.99 16.50 -24.89
CA GLU A 444 4.40 16.28 -25.21
C GLU A 444 5.30 16.49 -23.99
N LEU A 445 5.10 17.61 -23.28
CA LEU A 445 5.85 17.95 -22.07
C LEU A 445 5.58 17.00 -20.89
N THR A 446 4.46 16.27 -20.90
CA THR A 446 4.05 15.39 -19.79
C THR A 446 4.38 13.92 -20.08
N ILE A 447 3.97 13.41 -21.24
CA ILE A 447 4.07 11.98 -21.58
C ILE A 447 5.48 11.57 -21.98
N GLN A 448 6.20 12.37 -22.76
CA GLN A 448 7.52 11.97 -23.25
C GLN A 448 8.54 11.76 -22.10
N PRO A 449 8.59 12.64 -21.08
CA PRO A 449 9.38 12.37 -19.88
C PRO A 449 8.93 11.11 -19.12
N LEU A 450 7.62 10.85 -19.06
CA LEU A 450 7.07 9.67 -18.38
C LEU A 450 7.38 8.37 -19.11
N ILE A 451 7.33 8.34 -20.45
CA ILE A 451 7.78 7.20 -21.28
C ILE A 451 9.26 6.93 -20.98
N SER A 452 10.10 7.96 -21.04
CA SER A 452 11.53 7.84 -20.76
C SER A 452 11.80 7.26 -19.37
N LEU A 453 11.06 7.75 -18.36
CA LEU A 453 11.17 7.26 -17.00
C LEU A 453 10.72 5.80 -16.86
N ALA A 454 9.60 5.42 -17.50
CA ALA A 454 9.11 4.05 -17.50
C ALA A 454 10.10 3.09 -18.18
N THR A 455 10.70 3.49 -19.30
CA THR A 455 11.74 2.70 -19.99
C THR A 455 12.95 2.48 -19.08
N ILE A 456 13.45 3.52 -18.42
CA ILE A 456 14.56 3.41 -17.43
C ILE A 456 14.17 2.47 -16.28
N GLN A 457 12.90 2.47 -15.88
CA GLN A 457 12.39 1.58 -14.85
C GLN A 457 12.29 0.10 -15.30
N GLY A 458 12.43 -0.19 -16.59
CA GLY A 458 12.41 -1.54 -17.13
C GLY A 458 11.07 -1.96 -17.75
N PHE A 459 10.23 -1.00 -18.13
CA PHE A 459 9.10 -1.25 -19.02
C PHE A 459 9.58 -1.32 -20.47
N SER A 460 9.12 -2.33 -21.21
CA SER A 460 9.52 -2.55 -22.59
C SER A 460 8.93 -1.49 -23.52
N PRO A 461 9.77 -0.72 -24.25
CA PRO A 461 9.32 0.31 -25.18
C PRO A 461 8.91 -0.24 -26.54
N ASP A 462 8.45 0.67 -27.40
CA ASP A 462 8.28 0.47 -28.84
C ASP A 462 7.32 -0.65 -29.26
N TRP A 463 6.25 -0.86 -28.48
CA TRP A 463 5.21 -1.78 -28.89
C TRP A 463 4.49 -1.27 -30.15
N LEU A 464 4.38 -2.17 -31.13
CA LEU A 464 3.69 -1.97 -32.38
C LEU A 464 2.56 -3.00 -32.46
N TYR A 465 1.38 -2.55 -32.88
CA TYR A 465 0.32 -3.44 -33.31
C TYR A 465 0.59 -3.83 -34.77
N ASP A 466 0.70 -5.14 -35.00
CA ASP A 466 0.91 -5.78 -36.30
C ASP A 466 -0.40 -6.01 -37.07
#